data_AF-A0A817ABJ3-F1
#
_entry.id   AF-A0A817ABJ3-F1
#
_cell.length_a   1.000
_cell.length_b   1.000
_cell.length_c   1.000
_cell.angle_alpha   90.00
_cell.angle_beta   90.00
_cell.angle_gamma   90.00
#
_symmetry.space_group_name_H-M   'P 1'
#
loop_
_entity.id
_entity.type
_entity.pdbx_description
1 polymer ?
#
loop_
_entity_poly.entity_id
_entity_poly.type
_entity_poly.pdbx_seq_one_letter_code
_entity_poly.pdbx_strand_id
1 'polypeptide(L)'
;MLIGDELFESRFDAYSVTRKTKYVTVKIKNTRYAIFDIPGLIENSENNMEENKREIYQAFYMIPNSVIVFIFTTSNGRINYQDIAAFKALNAAYDFYKKSLLFIVNNIPKERPDGYEYDVITLLIRALDIEFQDNVYFLDQIPRGENEEFRNSRDDLWEKVATRTSSVHEKKMDIILEKGQLKELEDKIKSLEEKLQNLHNAQAEKLQNQHNAQNETIKKLDNDVEQLRKTLERVMAKSTFKVV
;
A
#
# COMPACT_ATOMS: atom_id res chain seq x y z
N MET A 1 14.91 -11.12 3.55
CA MET A 1 15.59 -10.17 2.65
C MET A 1 16.76 -9.47 3.33
N LEU A 2 16.56 -8.68 4.38
CA LEU A 2 17.63 -7.90 5.05
C LEU A 2 18.88 -8.72 5.40
N ILE A 3 18.72 -9.93 5.93
CA ILE A 3 19.85 -10.76 6.34
C ILE A 3 20.49 -11.53 5.16
N GLY A 4 19.80 -11.65 4.02
CA GLY A 4 20.21 -12.53 2.92
C GLY A 4 19.82 -14.01 3.12
N ASP A 5 19.79 -14.48 4.37
CA ASP A 5 19.45 -15.86 4.72
C ASP A 5 18.06 -16.01 5.39
N GLU A 6 17.45 -17.19 5.31
CA GLU A 6 16.26 -17.58 6.09
C GLU A 6 16.62 -17.88 7.56
N LEU A 7 17.14 -16.88 8.29
CA LEU A 7 17.46 -17.02 9.72
C LEU A 7 16.27 -16.72 10.65
N PHE A 8 15.23 -16.06 10.12
CA PHE A 8 13.91 -15.99 10.75
C PHE A 8 12.99 -16.97 10.01
N GLU A 9 12.20 -17.76 10.75
CA GLU A 9 11.28 -18.72 10.15
C GLU A 9 10.22 -17.98 9.34
N SER A 10 10.31 -18.05 8.01
CA SER A 10 9.33 -17.52 7.06
C SER A 10 8.65 -18.69 6.35
N ARG A 11 7.79 -19.41 7.06
CA ARG A 11 6.97 -20.46 6.44
C ARG A 11 5.73 -19.82 5.84
N PHE A 12 5.44 -20.14 4.58
CA PHE A 12 4.17 -19.77 3.97
C PHE A 12 3.09 -20.75 4.47
N ASP A 13 2.80 -20.68 5.77
CA ASP A 13 1.79 -21.49 6.43
C ASP A 13 0.83 -20.55 7.20
N ALA A 14 -0.46 -20.93 7.27
CA ALA A 14 -1.51 -20.12 7.86
C ALA A 14 -1.37 -19.90 9.39
N TYR A 15 -0.35 -20.50 10.01
CA TYR A 15 -0.05 -20.51 11.43
C TYR A 15 1.37 -19.99 11.73
N SER A 16 2.13 -19.54 10.72
CA SER A 16 3.52 -19.09 10.86
C SER A 16 3.51 -17.68 11.43
N VAL A 17 3.50 -17.61 12.75
CA VAL A 17 3.57 -16.38 13.51
C VAL A 17 4.86 -16.43 14.32
N THR A 18 5.71 -15.41 14.19
CA THR A 18 6.79 -15.17 15.16
C THR A 18 6.14 -14.90 16.51
N ARG A 19 6.22 -15.84 17.46
CA ARG A 19 5.62 -15.72 18.81
C ARG A 19 6.59 -15.28 19.89
N LYS A 20 7.88 -15.27 19.58
CA LYS A 20 8.95 -14.88 20.49
C LYS A 20 9.89 -13.96 19.75
N THR A 21 10.33 -12.91 20.42
CA THR A 21 11.33 -12.00 19.88
C THR A 21 12.61 -12.79 19.61
N LYS A 22 12.98 -12.90 18.33
CA LYS A 22 14.25 -13.49 17.90
C LYS A 22 15.18 -12.37 17.48
N TYR A 23 16.48 -12.54 17.68
CA TYR A 23 17.44 -11.59 17.15
C TYR A 23 18.62 -12.28 16.49
N VAL A 24 19.16 -11.60 15.49
CA VAL A 24 20.36 -12.04 14.77
C VAL A 24 21.32 -10.86 14.69
N THR A 25 22.59 -11.15 14.91
CA THR A 25 23.66 -10.17 14.66
C THR A 25 24.22 -10.38 13.27
N VAL A 26 24.21 -9.34 12.45
CA VAL A 26 24.76 -9.36 11.10
C VAL A 26 25.83 -8.30 10.94
N LYS A 27 26.84 -8.59 10.12
CA LYS A 27 27.84 -7.61 9.71
C LYS A 27 27.52 -7.17 8.29
N ILE A 28 27.23 -5.89 8.11
CA ILE A 28 26.94 -5.31 6.80
C ILE A 28 27.96 -4.21 6.55
N LYS A 29 28.71 -4.37 5.45
CA LYS A 29 29.92 -3.60 5.19
C LYS A 29 30.86 -3.71 6.41
N ASN A 30 31.08 -2.60 7.13
CA ASN A 30 31.93 -2.54 8.31
C ASN A 30 31.17 -2.30 9.63
N THR A 31 29.84 -2.32 9.60
CA THR A 31 29.01 -2.08 10.80
C THR A 31 28.31 -3.37 11.22
N ARG A 32 28.27 -3.61 12.54
CA ARG A 32 27.54 -4.72 13.13
C ARG A 32 26.14 -4.22 13.53
N TYR A 33 25.12 -4.92 13.07
CA TYR A 33 23.72 -4.65 13.40
C TYR A 33 23.14 -5.82 14.15
N ALA A 34 22.29 -5.54 15.13
CA ALA A 34 21.40 -6.52 15.74
C ALA A 34 19.99 -6.28 15.19
N ILE A 35 19.43 -7.29 14.52
CA ILE A 35 18.09 -7.23 13.93
C ILE A 35 17.18 -8.06 14.82
N PHE A 36 16.09 -7.44 15.27
CA PHE A 36 15.09 -8.08 16.11
C PHE A 36 13.84 -8.31 15.25
N ASP A 37 13.41 -9.56 15.18
CA ASP A 37 12.11 -9.94 14.64
C ASP A 37 11.12 -10.00 15.80
N ILE A 38 10.20 -9.05 15.81
CA ILE A 38 9.22 -8.83 16.89
C ILE A 38 7.87 -9.38 16.42
N PRO A 39 7.12 -10.11 17.27
CA PRO A 39 5.79 -10.60 16.93
C PRO A 39 4.86 -9.50 16.42
N GLY A 40 4.01 -9.87 15.45
CA GLY A 40 2.89 -9.04 15.02
C GLY A 40 1.88 -8.84 16.17
N LEU A 41 1.26 -7.67 16.23
CA LEU A 41 0.38 -7.33 17.34
C LEU A 41 -1.04 -7.92 17.21
N ILE A 42 -1.54 -8.05 15.97
CA ILE A 42 -2.89 -8.58 15.70
C ILE A 42 -2.82 -10.10 15.57
N GLU A 43 -3.68 -10.79 16.33
CA GLU A 43 -3.78 -12.24 16.33
C GLU A 43 -5.23 -12.70 16.47
N ASN A 44 -5.52 -13.92 16.01
CA ASN A 44 -6.87 -14.49 16.06
C ASN A 44 -7.38 -14.76 17.48
N SER A 45 -6.48 -14.86 18.47
CA SER A 45 -6.85 -15.10 19.87
C SER A 45 -6.31 -14.02 20.81
N GLU A 46 -7.09 -13.72 21.84
CA GLU A 46 -6.77 -12.68 22.82
C GLU A 46 -5.54 -13.03 23.67
N ASN A 47 -5.41 -14.30 24.05
CA ASN A 47 -4.24 -14.78 24.76
C ASN A 47 -2.95 -14.58 23.94
N ASN A 48 -3.00 -14.84 22.63
CA ASN A 48 -1.85 -14.60 21.76
C ASN A 48 -1.54 -13.10 21.63
N MET A 49 -2.56 -12.24 21.53
CA MET A 49 -2.34 -10.79 21.50
C MET A 49 -1.67 -10.28 22.79
N GLU A 50 -2.09 -10.77 23.96
CA GLU A 50 -1.47 -10.41 25.25
C GLU A 50 -0.05 -10.98 25.41
N GLU A 51 0.24 -12.15 24.84
CA GLU A 51 1.61 -12.67 24.74
C GLU A 51 2.47 -11.80 23.83
N ASN A 52 1.97 -11.45 22.63
CA ASN A 52 2.69 -10.62 21.67
C ASN A 52 2.95 -9.21 22.22
N LYS A 53 2.00 -8.60 22.96
CA LYS A 53 2.22 -7.33 23.67
C LYS A 53 3.37 -7.43 24.66
N ARG A 54 3.43 -8.50 25.45
CA ARG A 54 4.52 -8.72 26.42
C ARG A 54 5.87 -8.86 25.73
N GLU A 55 5.93 -9.58 24.62
CA GLU A 55 7.13 -9.71 23.80
C GLU A 55 7.57 -8.37 23.19
N ILE A 56 6.64 -7.55 22.67
CA ILE A 56 6.92 -6.19 22.18
C ILE A 56 7.50 -5.32 23.30
N TYR A 57 6.91 -5.36 24.50
CA TYR A 57 7.43 -4.64 25.65
C TYR A 57 8.84 -5.08 26.03
N GLN A 58 9.08 -6.39 26.04
CA GLN A 58 10.41 -6.94 26.33
C GLN A 58 11.42 -6.52 25.26
N ALA A 59 11.06 -6.53 23.98
CA ALA A 59 11.93 -6.09 22.89
C ALA A 59 12.37 -4.63 23.07
N PHE A 60 11.42 -3.71 23.33
CA PHE A 60 11.77 -2.31 23.57
C PHE A 60 12.51 -2.07 24.88
N TYR A 61 12.27 -2.88 25.90
CA TYR A 61 13.06 -2.83 27.14
C TYR A 61 14.50 -3.28 26.93
N MET A 62 14.73 -4.33 26.14
CA MET A 62 16.06 -4.85 25.85
C MET A 62 16.86 -3.93 24.91
N ILE A 63 16.21 -3.29 23.93
CA ILE A 63 16.84 -2.40 22.94
C ILE A 63 16.07 -1.10 22.82
N PRO A 64 16.16 -0.22 23.84
CA PRO A 64 15.42 1.02 23.86
C PRO A 64 15.84 1.95 22.73
N ASN A 65 17.15 2.03 22.42
CA ASN A 65 17.70 2.86 21.35
C ASN A 65 17.79 2.09 20.03
N SER A 66 16.79 2.25 19.15
CA SER A 66 16.68 1.46 17.92
C SER A 66 16.06 2.25 16.75
N VAL A 67 16.21 1.71 15.54
CA VAL A 67 15.42 2.09 14.36
C VAL A 67 14.27 1.10 14.27
N ILE A 68 13.05 1.59 14.06
CA ILE A 68 11.85 0.76 13.93
C ILE A 68 11.51 0.62 12.46
N VAL A 69 11.51 -0.63 12.00
CA VAL A 69 11.03 -0.97 10.66
C VAL A 69 9.65 -1.57 10.80
N PHE A 70 8.61 -0.85 10.37
CA PHE A 70 7.25 -1.32 10.37
C PHE A 70 6.85 -1.80 8.97
N ILE A 71 6.27 -2.99 8.87
CA ILE A 71 5.96 -3.62 7.57
C ILE A 71 4.44 -3.65 7.40
N PHE A 72 3.94 -2.97 6.38
CA PHE A 72 2.59 -3.15 5.86
C PHE A 72 2.58 -4.28 4.85
N THR A 73 1.71 -5.25 5.08
CA THR A 73 1.44 -6.33 4.13
C THR A 73 0.39 -5.88 3.12
N THR A 74 0.49 -6.39 1.90
CA THR A 74 -0.50 -6.16 0.86
C THR A 74 -1.12 -7.46 0.36
N SER A 75 -2.44 -7.43 0.12
CA SER A 75 -3.20 -8.48 -0.55
C SER A 75 -3.76 -7.91 -1.84
N ASN A 76 -3.30 -8.43 -2.99
CA ASN A 76 -3.66 -7.92 -4.32
C ASN A 76 -3.46 -6.39 -4.45
N GLY A 77 -2.35 -5.86 -3.92
CA GLY A 77 -2.05 -4.43 -3.96
C GLY A 77 -2.87 -3.56 -2.99
N ARG A 78 -3.64 -4.15 -2.07
CA ARG A 78 -4.34 -3.39 -1.01
C ARG A 78 -3.61 -3.55 0.31
N ILE A 79 -3.37 -2.45 1.02
CA ILE A 79 -2.80 -2.48 2.37
C ILE A 79 -3.74 -3.23 3.31
N ASN A 80 -3.18 -4.10 4.14
CA ASN A 80 -3.93 -4.76 5.19
C ASN A 80 -4.25 -3.78 6.32
N TYR A 81 -5.53 -3.59 6.59
CA TYR A 81 -6.03 -2.64 7.59
C TYR A 81 -5.69 -3.05 9.03
N GLN A 82 -5.44 -4.33 9.27
CA GLN A 82 -4.96 -4.81 10.56
C GLN A 82 -3.58 -4.25 10.89
N ASP A 83 -2.72 -4.06 9.89
CA ASP A 83 -1.39 -3.45 10.06
C ASP A 83 -1.50 -1.96 10.41
N ILE A 84 -2.49 -1.25 9.83
CA ILE A 84 -2.79 0.14 10.19
C ILE A 84 -3.23 0.23 11.65
N ALA A 85 -4.15 -0.64 12.07
CA ALA A 85 -4.63 -0.68 13.46
C ALA A 85 -3.50 -1.02 14.44
N ALA A 86 -2.65 -1.99 14.10
CA ALA A 86 -1.47 -2.36 14.88
C ALA A 86 -0.53 -1.18 15.06
N PHE A 87 -0.18 -0.49 13.97
CA PHE A 87 0.70 0.65 14.04
C PHE A 87 0.11 1.79 14.87
N LYS A 88 -1.18 2.09 14.74
CA LYS A 88 -1.85 3.09 15.59
C LYS A 88 -1.73 2.78 17.07
N ALA A 89 -2.01 1.54 17.45
CA ALA A 89 -1.92 1.10 18.84
C ALA A 89 -0.49 1.23 19.39
N LEU A 90 0.52 0.88 18.57
CA LEU A 90 1.92 1.03 18.92
C LEU A 90 2.33 2.51 19.03
N ASN A 91 1.95 3.34 18.06
CA ASN A 91 2.28 4.76 18.02
C ASN A 91 1.57 5.57 19.12
N ALA A 92 0.43 5.09 19.63
CA ALA A 92 -0.19 5.65 20.82
C ALA A 92 0.58 5.25 22.11
N ALA A 93 1.09 4.02 22.16
CA ALA A 93 1.80 3.49 23.33
C ALA A 93 3.25 3.99 23.44
N TYR A 94 3.89 4.33 22.32
CA TYR A 94 5.31 4.69 22.25
C TYR A 94 5.53 6.02 21.54
N ASP A 95 6.45 6.82 22.07
CA ASP A 95 6.87 8.07 21.42
C ASP A 95 7.92 7.83 20.35
N PHE A 96 7.48 7.34 19.19
CA PHE A 96 8.42 7.08 18.11
C PHE A 96 8.97 8.38 17.51
N TYR A 97 10.30 8.54 17.57
CA TYR A 97 10.95 9.64 16.87
C TYR A 97 10.83 9.45 15.37
N LYS A 98 10.26 10.42 14.64
CA LYS A 98 9.95 10.29 13.20
C LYS A 98 11.14 9.82 12.34
N LYS A 99 12.38 10.23 12.65
CA LYS A 99 13.58 9.84 11.87
C LYS A 99 14.12 8.44 12.22
N SER A 100 13.56 7.81 13.25
CA SER A 100 13.85 6.43 13.63
C SER A 100 12.89 5.43 12.99
N LEU A 101 11.82 5.90 12.35
CA LEU A 101 10.82 5.06 11.69
C LEU A 101 11.16 4.84 10.21
N LEU A 102 11.01 3.61 9.77
CA LEU A 102 10.96 3.22 8.36
C LEU A 102 9.72 2.35 8.15
N PHE A 103 8.91 2.71 7.17
CA PHE A 103 7.72 1.98 6.77
C PHE A 103 8.01 1.24 5.48
N ILE A 104 7.71 -0.05 5.44
CA ILE A 104 7.86 -0.88 4.24
C ILE A 104 6.46 -1.32 3.81
N VAL A 105 6.06 -0.98 2.59
CA VAL A 105 4.90 -1.60 1.95
C VAL A 105 5.42 -2.80 1.18
N ASN A 106 5.11 -4.00 1.66
CA ASN A 106 5.68 -5.25 1.16
C ASN A 106 4.76 -5.93 0.14
N ASN A 107 5.34 -6.79 -0.69
CA ASN A 107 4.64 -7.70 -1.59
C ASN A 107 3.84 -6.99 -2.70
N ILE A 108 4.38 -5.88 -3.22
CA ILE A 108 3.68 -5.04 -4.21
C ILE A 108 3.77 -5.65 -5.61
N PRO A 109 2.66 -5.71 -6.36
CA PRO A 109 2.68 -6.14 -7.76
C PRO A 109 3.63 -5.28 -8.60
N LYS A 110 4.45 -5.93 -9.44
CA LYS A 110 5.33 -5.24 -10.41
C LYS A 110 4.51 -4.47 -11.43
N GLU A 111 3.45 -5.08 -11.91
CA GLU A 111 2.47 -4.44 -12.79
C GLU A 111 1.46 -3.69 -11.91
N ARG A 112 1.59 -2.37 -11.85
CA ARG A 112 0.71 -1.49 -11.09
C ARG A 112 0.39 -0.21 -11.88
N PRO A 113 -0.79 0.41 -11.69
CA PRO A 113 -1.12 1.67 -12.34
C PRO A 113 -0.16 2.80 -11.96
N ASP A 114 0.02 3.75 -12.88
CA ASP A 114 0.72 5.00 -12.59
C ASP A 114 0.08 5.71 -11.40
N GLY A 115 0.91 6.17 -10.46
CA GLY A 115 0.45 6.86 -9.25
C GLY A 115 0.05 5.96 -8.07
N TYR A 116 0.11 4.62 -8.20
CA TYR A 116 -0.22 3.69 -7.11
C TYR A 116 0.48 4.03 -5.78
N GLU A 117 1.79 4.31 -5.83
CA GLU A 117 2.58 4.62 -4.63
C GLU A 117 2.10 5.93 -3.96
N TYR A 118 1.72 6.93 -4.77
CA TYR A 118 1.17 8.19 -4.28
C TYR A 118 -0.18 7.99 -3.59
N ASP A 119 -1.05 7.16 -4.17
CA ASP A 119 -2.35 6.83 -3.59
C ASP A 119 -2.19 6.08 -2.25
N VAL A 120 -1.25 5.14 -2.19
CA VAL A 120 -0.92 4.40 -0.97
C VAL A 120 -0.36 5.33 0.12
N ILE A 121 0.58 6.22 -0.21
CA ILE A 121 1.09 7.22 0.73
C ILE A 121 -0.05 8.11 1.23
N THR A 122 -0.91 8.59 0.33
CA THR A 122 -2.06 9.43 0.68
C THR A 122 -3.02 8.71 1.63
N LEU A 123 -3.29 7.42 1.37
CA LEU A 123 -4.09 6.58 2.25
C LEU A 123 -3.44 6.47 3.65
N LEU A 124 -2.13 6.17 3.71
CA LEU A 124 -1.40 6.02 4.97
C LEU A 124 -1.34 7.33 5.76
N ILE A 125 -1.08 8.46 5.11
CA ILE A 125 -1.12 9.80 5.75
C ILE A 125 -2.48 10.01 6.41
N ARG A 126 -3.58 9.80 5.67
CA ARG A 126 -4.94 10.01 6.19
C ARG A 126 -5.30 9.01 7.28
N ALA A 127 -4.88 7.77 7.13
CA ALA A 127 -5.20 6.72 8.07
C ALA A 127 -4.44 6.94 9.38
N LEU A 128 -3.15 7.22 9.33
CA LEU A 128 -2.26 7.26 10.50
C LEU A 128 -2.12 8.64 11.12
N ASP A 129 -2.54 9.70 10.43
CA ASP A 129 -2.34 11.10 10.84
C ASP A 129 -0.85 11.42 11.06
N ILE A 130 -0.01 10.90 10.17
CA ILE A 130 1.44 11.08 10.20
C ILE A 130 1.92 11.59 8.85
N GLU A 131 2.85 12.54 8.91
CA GLU A 131 3.61 12.97 7.75
C GLU A 131 4.69 11.93 7.44
N PHE A 132 4.49 11.24 6.32
CA PHE A 132 5.52 10.41 5.71
C PHE A 132 6.37 11.33 4.85
N GLN A 133 7.55 11.70 5.35
CA GLN A 133 8.61 12.30 4.53
C GLN A 133 9.22 11.16 3.68
N ASP A 134 10.54 10.96 3.77
CA ASP A 134 11.25 9.91 3.04
C ASP A 134 11.29 8.59 3.81
N ASN A 135 10.23 8.29 4.55
CA ASN A 135 10.17 7.16 5.50
C ASN A 135 9.41 5.96 4.94
N VAL A 136 8.91 6.00 3.70
CA VAL A 136 8.17 4.89 3.09
C VAL A 136 9.01 4.26 1.99
N TYR A 137 9.09 2.94 2.01
CA TYR A 137 9.77 2.14 1.01
C TYR A 137 8.82 1.10 0.45
N PHE A 138 8.74 1.02 -0.88
CA PHE A 138 7.88 0.06 -1.58
C PHE A 138 8.73 -1.13 -2.02
N LEU A 139 8.39 -2.31 -1.52
CA LEU A 139 9.08 -3.54 -1.84
C LEU A 139 8.21 -4.41 -2.76
N ASP A 140 8.69 -4.59 -3.99
CA ASP A 140 8.06 -5.41 -4.99
C ASP A 140 8.00 -6.89 -4.61
N GLN A 141 7.12 -7.63 -5.28
CA GLN A 141 7.11 -9.09 -5.26
C GLN A 141 8.38 -9.61 -5.94
N ILE A 142 9.39 -9.92 -5.12
CA ILE A 142 10.65 -10.49 -5.58
C ILE A 142 10.54 -12.02 -5.51
N PRO A 143 10.82 -12.75 -6.61
CA PRO A 143 10.89 -14.21 -6.59
C PRO A 143 11.90 -14.68 -5.54
N ARG A 144 11.52 -15.67 -4.72
CA ARG A 144 12.44 -16.27 -3.73
C ARG A 144 13.68 -16.84 -4.44
N GLY A 145 14.85 -16.41 -4.02
CA GLY A 145 16.16 -16.87 -4.52
C GLY A 145 17.20 -15.74 -4.56
N GLU A 146 18.49 -16.07 -4.45
CA GLU A 146 19.59 -15.09 -4.59
C GLU A 146 19.79 -14.68 -6.07
N ASN A 147 18.84 -13.94 -6.62
CA ASN A 147 19.00 -13.30 -7.93
C ASN A 147 19.47 -11.84 -7.78
N GLU A 148 19.88 -11.23 -8.90
CA GLU A 148 20.38 -9.86 -8.92
C GLU A 148 19.36 -8.84 -8.40
N GLU A 149 18.09 -9.02 -8.76
CA GLU A 149 16.97 -8.18 -8.29
C GLU A 149 16.81 -8.23 -6.76
N PHE A 150 16.93 -9.43 -6.16
CA PHE A 150 16.90 -9.61 -4.71
C PHE A 150 18.08 -8.91 -4.03
N ARG A 151 19.30 -9.01 -4.59
CA ARG A 151 20.48 -8.34 -4.05
C ARG A 151 20.34 -6.82 -4.13
N ASN A 152 19.91 -6.29 -5.27
CA ASN A 152 19.71 -4.86 -5.46
C ASN A 152 18.65 -4.30 -4.49
N SER A 153 17.51 -5.00 -4.36
CA SER A 153 16.44 -4.59 -3.44
C SER A 153 16.85 -4.68 -1.98
N ARG A 154 17.66 -5.68 -1.62
CA ARG A 154 18.24 -5.80 -0.27
C ARG A 154 19.19 -4.64 0.03
N ASP A 155 20.06 -4.31 -0.92
CA ASP A 155 21.09 -3.28 -0.74
C ASP A 155 20.45 -1.87 -0.67
N ASP A 156 19.44 -1.59 -1.49
CA ASP A 156 18.65 -0.34 -1.40
C ASP A 156 17.90 -0.26 -0.05
N LEU A 157 17.22 -1.33 0.37
CA LEU A 157 16.56 -1.35 1.68
C LEU A 157 17.55 -1.08 2.82
N TRP A 158 18.77 -1.62 2.75
CA TRP A 158 19.81 -1.34 3.74
C TRP A 158 20.24 0.12 3.76
N GLU A 159 20.31 0.77 2.60
CA GLU A 159 20.59 2.20 2.52
C GLU A 159 19.48 3.02 3.20
N LYS A 160 18.21 2.65 2.98
CA LYS A 160 17.08 3.29 3.68
C LYS A 160 17.15 3.11 5.20
N VAL A 161 17.50 1.92 5.68
CA VAL A 161 17.69 1.67 7.12
C VAL A 161 18.88 2.46 7.67
N ALA A 162 20.02 2.45 6.97
CA ALA A 162 21.26 3.09 7.43
C ALA A 162 21.17 4.62 7.50
N THR A 163 20.25 5.24 6.76
CA THR A 163 19.99 6.68 6.82
C THR A 163 19.08 7.10 7.97
N ARG A 164 18.47 6.14 8.68
CA ARG A 164 17.64 6.43 9.85
C ARG A 164 18.48 6.72 11.09
N THR A 165 17.94 7.53 11.99
CA THR A 165 18.57 7.84 13.28
C THR A 165 17.92 7.00 14.36
N SER A 166 18.70 6.18 15.08
CA SER A 166 18.17 5.45 16.22
C SER A 166 17.71 6.41 17.32
N SER A 167 16.63 6.06 18.01
CA SER A 167 16.12 6.83 19.16
C SER A 167 15.71 5.89 20.27
N VAL A 168 15.73 6.40 21.50
CA VAL A 168 15.06 5.75 22.63
C VAL A 168 13.55 5.88 22.46
N HIS A 169 12.83 4.76 22.49
CA HIS A 169 11.37 4.73 22.36
C HIS A 169 10.71 4.55 23.73
N GLU A 170 10.34 5.66 24.35
CA GLU A 170 9.73 5.63 25.68
C GLU A 170 8.27 5.17 25.60
N LYS A 171 7.93 4.19 26.45
CA LYS A 171 6.54 3.74 26.63
C LYS A 171 5.78 4.79 27.43
N LYS A 172 4.74 5.38 26.83
CA LYS A 172 3.84 6.37 27.47
C LYS A 172 2.62 5.73 28.10
N MET A 173 2.12 4.66 27.50
CA MET A 173 0.94 3.93 27.98
C MET A 173 1.00 2.46 27.54
N ASP A 174 0.07 1.66 28.04
CA ASP A 174 -0.11 0.31 27.53
C ASP A 174 -0.63 0.33 26.09
N ILE A 175 -0.24 -0.68 25.31
CA ILE A 175 -0.80 -0.96 23.99
C ILE A 175 -2.26 -1.38 24.19
N ILE A 176 -3.15 -0.45 23.88
CA ILE A 176 -4.59 -0.69 23.87
C ILE A 176 -5.00 -1.06 22.46
N LEU A 177 -5.61 -2.24 22.34
CA LEU A 177 -6.16 -2.75 21.10
C LEU A 177 -7.60 -3.13 21.37
N GLU A 178 -8.50 -2.18 21.17
CA GLU A 178 -9.92 -2.44 21.37
C GLU A 178 -10.42 -3.26 20.18
N LYS A 179 -10.83 -4.52 20.41
CA LYS A 179 -11.50 -5.35 19.39
C LYS A 179 -12.69 -4.62 18.74
N GLY A 180 -13.35 -3.74 19.50
CA GLY A 180 -14.40 -2.85 18.99
C GLY A 180 -13.89 -1.87 17.93
N GLN A 181 -12.69 -1.28 18.13
CA GLN A 181 -12.08 -0.36 17.18
C GLN A 181 -11.60 -1.07 15.91
N LEU A 182 -11.07 -2.29 16.01
CA LEU A 182 -10.71 -3.10 14.83
C LEU A 182 -11.93 -3.35 13.95
N LYS A 183 -13.03 -3.81 14.55
CA LYS A 183 -14.29 -4.04 13.86
C LYS A 183 -14.87 -2.73 13.30
N GLU A 184 -14.81 -1.63 14.05
CA GLU A 184 -15.27 -0.31 13.59
C GLU A 184 -14.42 0.23 12.44
N LEU A 185 -13.10 0.00 12.46
CA LEU A 185 -12.19 0.31 11.37
C LEU A 185 -12.51 -0.53 10.14
N GLU A 186 -12.67 -1.84 10.29
CA GLU A 186 -13.08 -2.75 9.20
C GLU A 186 -14.41 -2.31 8.58
N ASP A 187 -15.40 -1.96 9.41
CA ASP A 187 -16.72 -1.48 8.94
C ASP A 187 -16.61 -0.12 8.22
N LYS A 188 -15.84 0.84 8.77
CA LYS A 188 -15.60 2.15 8.14
C LYS A 188 -14.90 2.02 6.80
N ILE A 189 -13.91 1.15 6.73
CA ILE A 189 -13.13 0.91 5.53
C ILE A 189 -13.98 0.24 4.46
N LYS A 190 -14.76 -0.78 4.83
CA LYS A 190 -15.70 -1.42 3.91
C LYS A 190 -16.70 -0.40 3.34
N SER A 191 -17.19 0.51 4.19
CA SER A 191 -18.05 1.62 3.74
C SER A 191 -17.33 2.58 2.77
N LEU A 192 -16.05 2.88 3.00
CA LEU A 192 -15.26 3.72 2.09
C LEU A 192 -14.99 3.04 0.75
N GLU A 193 -14.69 1.73 0.76
CA GLU A 193 -14.51 0.94 -0.46
C GLU A 193 -15.80 0.89 -1.28
N GLU A 194 -16.95 0.65 -0.65
CA GLU A 194 -18.26 0.69 -1.31
C GLU A 194 -18.56 2.07 -1.91
N LYS A 195 -18.25 3.16 -1.19
CA LYS A 195 -18.40 4.53 -1.70
C LYS A 195 -17.50 4.80 -2.91
N LEU A 196 -16.25 4.38 -2.86
CA LEU A 196 -15.31 4.52 -3.98
C LEU A 196 -15.78 3.74 -5.19
N GLN A 197 -16.25 2.50 -5.00
CA GLN A 197 -16.77 1.68 -6.10
C GLN A 197 -18.02 2.31 -6.72
N ASN A 198 -18.94 2.83 -5.90
CA ASN A 198 -20.13 3.51 -6.39
C ASN A 198 -19.79 4.79 -7.16
N LEU A 199 -18.80 5.55 -6.70
CA LEU A 199 -18.27 6.72 -7.40
C LEU A 199 -17.68 6.34 -8.76
N HIS A 200 -16.84 5.29 -8.82
CA HIS A 200 -16.28 4.78 -10.06
C HIS A 200 -17.38 4.31 -11.02
N ASN A 201 -18.36 3.55 -10.54
CA ASN A 201 -19.47 3.07 -11.38
C ASN A 201 -20.30 4.25 -11.93
N ALA A 202 -20.65 5.23 -11.10
CA ALA A 202 -21.39 6.41 -11.52
C ALA A 202 -20.62 7.26 -12.53
N GLN A 203 -19.29 7.37 -12.36
CA GLN A 203 -18.43 8.08 -13.30
C GLN A 203 -18.33 7.33 -14.64
N ALA A 204 -18.20 6.00 -14.62
CA ALA A 204 -18.19 5.17 -15.81
C ALA A 204 -19.51 5.25 -16.58
N GLU A 205 -20.65 5.21 -15.88
CA GLU A 205 -21.98 5.37 -16.49
C GLU A 205 -22.14 6.76 -17.13
N LYS A 206 -21.67 7.82 -16.45
CA LYS A 206 -21.68 9.18 -17.01
C LYS A 206 -20.85 9.30 -18.29
N LEU A 207 -19.65 8.70 -18.30
CA LEU A 207 -18.80 8.64 -19.49
C LEU A 207 -19.46 7.85 -20.63
N GLN A 208 -20.08 6.72 -20.33
CA GLN A 208 -20.79 5.91 -21.33
C GLN A 208 -21.97 6.68 -21.93
N ASN A 209 -22.75 7.38 -21.10
CA ASN A 209 -23.88 8.19 -21.56
C ASN A 209 -23.41 9.37 -22.43
N GLN A 210 -22.30 10.01 -22.07
CA GLN A 210 -21.68 11.05 -22.90
C GLN A 210 -21.22 10.50 -24.25
N HIS A 211 -20.56 9.34 -24.26
CA HIS A 211 -20.11 8.70 -25.49
C HIS A 211 -21.28 8.28 -26.39
N ASN A 212 -22.36 7.76 -25.81
CA ASN A 212 -23.58 7.41 -26.56
C ASN A 212 -24.23 8.66 -27.19
N ALA A 213 -24.36 9.75 -26.43
CA ALA A 213 -24.91 11.01 -26.96
C ALA A 213 -24.05 11.62 -28.07
N GLN A 214 -22.72 11.51 -27.95
CA GLN A 214 -21.80 11.91 -29.02
C GLN A 214 -22.00 11.05 -30.28
N ASN A 215 -22.14 9.73 -30.14
CA ASN A 215 -22.37 8.85 -31.28
C ASN A 215 -23.72 9.11 -31.98
N GLU A 216 -24.77 9.42 -31.23
CA GLU A 216 -26.06 9.83 -31.82
C GLU A 216 -25.92 11.15 -32.60
N THR A 217 -25.15 12.10 -32.06
CA THR A 217 -24.86 13.37 -32.72
C THR A 217 -24.07 13.14 -34.02
N ILE A 218 -23.05 12.27 -33.99
CA ILE A 218 -22.27 11.90 -35.17
C ILE A 218 -23.15 11.23 -36.22
N LYS A 219 -24.01 10.26 -35.84
CA LYS A 219 -24.95 9.63 -36.78
C LYS A 219 -25.90 10.62 -37.42
N LYS A 220 -26.36 11.63 -36.67
CA LYS A 220 -27.23 12.68 -37.20
C LYS A 220 -26.46 13.55 -38.22
N LEU A 221 -25.24 13.96 -37.89
CA LEU A 221 -24.35 14.68 -38.80
C LEU A 221 -24.07 13.89 -40.08
N ASP A 222 -23.80 12.59 -39.98
CA ASP A 222 -23.56 11.72 -41.15
C ASP A 222 -24.79 11.66 -42.07
N ASN A 223 -25.99 11.54 -41.49
CA ASN A 223 -27.24 11.57 -42.26
C ASN A 223 -27.46 12.93 -42.94
N ASP A 224 -27.18 14.04 -42.25
CA ASP A 224 -27.31 15.38 -42.80
C ASP A 224 -26.32 15.61 -43.95
N VAL A 225 -25.07 15.16 -43.81
CA VAL A 225 -24.04 15.19 -44.87
C VAL A 225 -24.48 14.38 -46.09
N GLU A 226 -25.04 13.19 -45.88
CA GLU A 226 -25.52 12.34 -46.98
C GLU A 226 -26.73 12.96 -47.71
N GLN A 227 -27.64 13.62 -46.98
CA GLN A 227 -28.75 14.36 -47.60
C GLN A 227 -28.26 15.57 -48.42
N LEU A 228 -27.27 16.31 -47.89
CA LEU A 228 -26.65 17.41 -48.62
C LEU A 228 -25.96 16.93 -49.89
N ARG A 229 -25.24 15.81 -49.84
CA ARG A 229 -24.58 15.19 -50.99
C ARG A 229 -25.58 14.83 -52.09
N LYS A 230 -26.68 14.14 -51.74
CA LYS A 230 -27.78 13.82 -52.68
C LYS A 230 -28.43 15.06 -53.28
N THR A 231 -28.56 16.13 -52.49
CA THR A 231 -29.12 17.39 -52.96
C THR A 231 -28.19 18.06 -53.96
N LEU A 232 -26.89 18.10 -53.67
CA LEU A 232 -25.86 18.63 -54.56
C LEU A 232 -25.83 17.87 -55.89
N GLU A 233 -25.86 16.54 -55.86
CA GLU A 233 -25.91 15.70 -57.06
C GLU A 233 -27.13 16.03 -57.94
N ARG A 234 -28.30 16.26 -57.35
CA ARG A 234 -29.51 16.67 -58.09
C ARG A 234 -29.38 18.07 -58.70
N VAL A 235 -28.77 19.01 -57.99
CA VAL A 235 -28.55 20.38 -58.50
C VAL A 235 -27.55 20.37 -59.66
N MET A 236 -26.48 19.59 -59.53
CA MET A 236 -25.49 19.39 -60.58
C MET A 236 -26.12 18.75 -61.83
N ALA A 237 -26.92 17.68 -61.67
CA ALA A 237 -27.61 17.05 -62.79
C ALA A 237 -28.62 17.97 -63.52
N LYS A 238 -29.26 18.89 -62.80
CA LYS A 238 -30.17 19.90 -63.40
C LYS A 238 -29.44 21.03 -64.13
N SER A 239 -28.19 21.31 -63.77
CA SER A 239 -27.38 22.37 -64.42
C SER A 239 -26.69 21.88 -65.69
N THR A 240 -26.43 20.58 -65.84
CA THR A 240 -25.89 19.98 -67.09
C THR A 240 -26.91 19.93 -68.24
N PHE A 241 -28.21 20.02 -67.97
CA PHE A 241 -29.28 20.03 -68.99
C PHE A 241 -29.62 21.43 -69.55
N LYS A 242 -28.89 22.47 -69.13
CA LYS A 242 -28.98 23.84 -69.69
C LYS A 242 -27.69 24.22 -70.41
N VAL A 243 -27.26 23.41 -71.37
CA VAL A 243 -26.37 23.87 -72.45
C VAL A 243 -27.03 23.42 -73.75
N VAL A 244 -27.36 24.43 -74.58
CA VAL A 244 -28.08 24.39 -75.86
C VAL A 244 -27.44 23.41 -76.83
#